data_AF-A0A9Q1MF06-F1
#
_entry.id   AF-A0A9Q1MF06-F1
#
_cell.length_a   1.000
_cell.length_b   1.000
_cell.length_c   1.000
_cell.angle_alpha   90.00
_cell.angle_beta   90.00
_cell.angle_gamma   90.00
#
_symmetry.space_group_name_H-M   'P 1'
#
loop_
_entity.id
_entity.type
_entity.pdbx_description
1 polymer ?
#
loop_
_entity_poly.entity_id
_entity_poly.type
_entity_poly.pdbx_seq_one_letter_code
_entity_poly.pdbx_strand_id
1 'polypeptide(L)'
;MESPPMPGLRNRSEKLVSLKPIETKRPEAAIEEYDMVTVEDEPLSPMARIFHDPGFYVHAVAVMACNTWISPQPVKDKLVQTLLKHPRFTSLMVVDEDNLADMKWVQTKVDLDQHIIIPEVDESRLASPDKFVEDYIYNLSKTNLDKSKPLWDLHIINVKTRDSESGRV
;
A
#
# COMPACT_ATOMS: atom_id res chain seq x y z
N MET A 1 -28.59 6.75 -4.73
CA MET A 1 -27.90 5.99 -5.79
C MET A 1 -26.43 6.02 -5.44
N GLU A 2 -25.87 4.94 -4.91
CA GLU A 2 -24.42 4.81 -4.75
C GLU A 2 -23.79 4.60 -6.13
N SER A 3 -22.77 5.38 -6.45
CA SER A 3 -21.95 5.15 -7.64
C SER A 3 -21.23 3.80 -7.51
N PRO A 4 -21.09 3.02 -8.59
CA PRO A 4 -20.37 1.76 -8.55
C PRO A 4 -18.92 1.97 -8.11
N PRO A 5 -18.31 1.01 -7.39
CA PRO A 5 -16.91 1.09 -7.01
C PRO A 5 -16.04 1.20 -8.28
N MET A 6 -15.11 2.16 -8.28
CA MET A 6 -14.17 2.33 -9.38
C MET A 6 -13.31 1.05 -9.54
N PRO A 7 -13.00 0.63 -10.78
CA PRO A 7 -12.16 -0.55 -11.01
C PRO A 7 -10.84 -0.46 -10.23
N GLY A 8 -10.51 -1.53 -9.50
CA GLY A 8 -9.30 -1.60 -8.66
C GLY A 8 -9.52 -1.31 -7.17
N LEU A 9 -10.69 -0.82 -6.75
CA LEU A 9 -11.04 -0.66 -5.34
C LEU A 9 -11.86 -1.86 -4.84
N ARG A 10 -11.29 -2.66 -3.93
CA ARG A 10 -11.95 -3.83 -3.32
C ARG A 10 -13.05 -3.39 -2.35
N ASN A 11 -14.24 -4.02 -2.44
CA ASN A 11 -15.41 -3.75 -1.59
C ASN A 11 -15.57 -4.79 -0.45
N ARG A 12 -16.14 -4.39 0.69
CA ARG A 12 -15.95 -4.98 2.03
C ARG A 12 -16.80 -6.22 2.34
N SER A 13 -16.16 -7.23 2.95
CA SER A 13 -16.64 -7.95 4.14
C SER A 13 -15.45 -8.71 4.73
N GLU A 14 -14.94 -8.35 5.91
CA GLU A 14 -13.86 -9.13 6.54
C GLU A 14 -14.05 -9.31 8.05
N LYS A 15 -14.19 -10.60 8.39
CA LYS A 15 -13.92 -11.20 9.69
C LYS A 15 -12.40 -11.14 9.91
N LEU A 16 -11.92 -10.98 11.14
CA LEU A 16 -10.48 -11.14 11.43
C LEU A 16 -10.10 -12.59 11.09
N VAL A 17 -9.34 -12.80 10.01
CA VAL A 17 -8.83 -14.13 9.62
C VAL A 17 -7.40 -14.23 10.12
N SER A 18 -6.98 -15.40 10.62
CA SER A 18 -5.57 -15.71 10.90
C SER A 18 -4.69 -15.33 9.72
N LEU A 19 -3.68 -14.50 9.98
CA LEU A 19 -2.68 -14.14 9.00
C LEU A 19 -1.37 -14.85 9.32
N LYS A 20 -0.90 -15.64 8.36
CA LYS A 20 0.41 -16.29 8.41
C LYS A 20 1.43 -15.45 7.66
N PRO A 21 2.73 -15.57 7.96
CA PRO A 21 3.78 -15.00 7.12
C PRO A 21 3.58 -15.38 5.65
N ILE A 22 3.77 -14.41 4.75
CA ILE A 22 3.53 -14.62 3.32
C ILE A 22 4.60 -15.56 2.75
N GLU A 23 4.18 -16.69 2.19
CA GLU A 23 5.01 -17.51 1.31
C GLU A 23 4.87 -17.02 -0.14
N THR A 24 5.97 -16.57 -0.74
CA THR A 24 5.98 -16.09 -2.14
C THR A 24 6.24 -17.25 -3.10
N LYS A 25 5.41 -17.39 -4.16
CA LYS A 25 5.62 -18.39 -5.24
C LYS A 25 6.22 -17.73 -6.48
N ARG A 26 7.55 -17.68 -6.62
CA ARG A 26 8.25 -17.50 -7.90
C ARG A 26 9.70 -18.05 -7.82
N PRO A 27 10.27 -18.55 -8.94
CA PRO A 27 11.54 -19.27 -8.92
C PRO A 27 12.71 -18.33 -8.55
N GLU A 28 13.60 -18.85 -7.71
CA GLU A 28 14.69 -18.22 -6.95
C GLU A 28 15.76 -17.44 -7.76
N ALA A 29 15.60 -17.26 -9.07
CA ALA A 29 16.67 -16.81 -9.96
C ALA A 29 16.60 -15.35 -10.45
N ALA A 30 15.68 -14.51 -9.96
CA ALA A 30 15.50 -13.15 -10.51
C ALA A 30 15.27 -12.04 -9.47
N ILE A 31 15.86 -12.14 -8.27
CA ILE A 31 15.82 -11.04 -7.30
C ILE A 31 17.24 -10.86 -6.76
N GLU A 32 17.81 -9.67 -6.91
CA GLU A 32 18.86 -9.20 -6.00
C GLU A 32 18.27 -9.29 -4.59
N GLU A 33 18.66 -10.32 -3.85
CA GLU A 33 18.33 -10.46 -2.44
C GLU A 33 18.69 -9.13 -1.76
N TYR A 34 17.68 -8.33 -1.43
CA TYR A 34 17.93 -7.16 -0.63
C TYR A 34 18.20 -7.67 0.77
N ASP A 35 19.41 -7.39 1.27
CA ASP A 35 19.77 -7.70 2.64
C ASP A 35 18.77 -7.02 3.58
N MET A 36 17.79 -7.80 4.03
CA MET A 36 16.92 -7.39 5.12
C MET A 36 17.76 -7.41 6.37
N VAL A 37 17.82 -6.26 7.04
CA VAL A 37 18.33 -6.22 8.42
C VAL A 37 17.41 -7.11 9.25
N THR A 38 17.93 -8.25 9.72
CA THR A 38 17.19 -9.17 10.58
C THR A 38 16.95 -8.50 11.92
N VAL A 39 15.68 -8.26 12.25
CA VAL A 39 15.25 -7.74 13.56
C VAL A 39 14.46 -8.82 14.27
N GLU A 40 14.62 -8.93 15.59
CA GLU A 40 13.80 -9.86 16.38
C GLU A 40 12.32 -9.46 16.33
N ASP A 41 11.45 -10.47 16.36
CA ASP A 41 10.00 -10.27 16.42
C ASP A 41 9.64 -9.42 17.65
N GLU A 42 8.99 -8.29 17.44
CA GLU A 42 8.61 -7.37 18.51
C GLU A 42 7.09 -7.46 18.77
N PRO A 43 6.65 -7.51 20.04
CA PRO A 43 5.23 -7.37 20.35
C PRO A 43 4.69 -6.02 19.89
N LEU A 44 3.39 -5.94 19.61
CA LEU A 44 2.76 -4.66 19.31
C LEU A 44 2.82 -3.72 20.53
N SER A 45 3.19 -2.46 20.28
CA SER A 45 3.07 -1.42 21.29
C SER A 45 1.61 -1.20 21.69
N PRO A 46 1.32 -0.68 22.89
CA PRO A 46 -0.06 -0.41 23.33
C PRO A 46 -0.86 0.45 22.34
N MET A 47 -0.23 1.47 21.74
CA MET A 47 -0.87 2.31 20.72
C MET A 47 -1.12 1.55 19.43
N ALA A 48 -0.18 0.71 18.97
CA ALA A 48 -0.38 -0.11 17.78
C ALA A 48 -1.60 -1.02 17.94
N ARG A 49 -1.77 -1.65 19.11
CA ARG A 49 -2.95 -2.50 19.40
C ARG A 49 -4.27 -1.74 19.26
N ILE A 50 -4.33 -0.48 19.70
CA ILE A 50 -5.52 0.37 19.54
C ILE A 50 -5.79 0.67 18.05
N PHE A 51 -4.76 0.98 17.25
CA PHE A 51 -4.90 1.17 15.80
C PHE A 51 -5.34 -0.07 15.02
N HIS A 52 -5.28 -1.24 15.65
CA HIS A 52 -5.74 -2.49 15.06
C HIS A 52 -7.13 -2.93 15.54
N ASP A 53 -7.74 -2.19 16.47
CA ASP A 53 -9.10 -2.46 16.93
C ASP A 53 -10.11 -2.29 15.78
N PRO A 54 -11.10 -3.18 15.63
CA PRO A 54 -12.11 -3.09 14.57
C PRO A 54 -12.94 -1.80 14.59
N GLY A 55 -12.96 -1.04 15.68
CA GLY A 55 -13.61 0.26 15.79
C GLY A 55 -12.71 1.45 15.41
N PHE A 56 -11.41 1.23 15.18
CA PHE A 56 -10.42 2.29 15.04
C PHE A 56 -9.51 2.05 13.82
N TYR A 57 -9.94 2.51 12.65
CA TYR A 57 -9.14 2.48 11.42
C TYR A 57 -8.56 3.84 11.14
N VAL A 58 -7.24 3.96 11.26
CA VAL A 58 -6.49 5.18 10.91
C VAL A 58 -5.43 4.81 9.90
N HIS A 59 -5.49 5.41 8.71
CA HIS A 59 -4.40 5.40 7.74
C HIS A 59 -4.14 6.83 7.25
N ALA A 60 -2.87 7.12 7.00
CA ALA A 60 -2.44 8.39 6.46
C ALA A 60 -2.34 8.29 4.94
N VAL A 61 -2.88 9.27 4.22
CA VAL A 61 -2.71 9.42 2.78
C VAL A 61 -1.77 10.60 2.54
N ALA A 62 -0.63 10.35 1.92
CA ALA A 62 0.30 11.38 1.46
C ALA A 62 0.25 11.46 -0.06
N VAL A 63 0.11 12.68 -0.60
CA VAL A 63 0.00 12.92 -2.04
C VAL A 63 1.18 13.78 -2.48
N MET A 64 1.88 13.33 -3.52
CA MET A 64 2.99 14.05 -4.14
C MET A 64 2.72 14.20 -5.63
N ALA A 65 2.85 15.42 -6.14
CA ALA A 65 2.72 15.72 -7.56
C ALA A 65 4.09 15.84 -8.23
N CYS A 66 4.20 15.42 -9.49
CA CYS A 66 5.42 15.56 -10.29
C CYS A 66 5.06 15.90 -11.75
N ASN A 67 5.99 16.55 -12.45
CA ASN A 67 5.77 17.01 -13.83
C ASN A 67 6.11 15.94 -14.89
N THR A 68 6.48 14.73 -14.46
CA THR A 68 6.94 13.65 -15.34
C THR A 68 6.12 12.40 -15.10
N TRP A 69 5.81 11.68 -16.18
CA TRP A 69 5.18 10.37 -16.09
C TRP A 69 6.08 9.40 -15.32
N ILE A 70 5.50 8.69 -14.36
CA ILE A 70 6.22 7.74 -13.53
C ILE A 70 6.08 6.36 -14.16
N SER A 71 7.23 5.78 -14.51
CA SER A 71 7.31 4.37 -14.91
C SER A 71 7.42 3.48 -13.66
N PRO A 72 6.67 2.37 -13.56
CA PRO A 72 6.65 1.54 -12.35
C PRO A 72 7.97 0.80 -12.07
N GLN A 73 8.68 0.34 -13.11
CA GLN A 73 9.86 -0.50 -12.92
C GLN A 73 11.00 0.24 -12.19
N PRO A 74 11.42 1.46 -12.62
CA PRO A 74 12.42 2.22 -11.87
C PRO A 74 12.03 2.50 -10.41
N VAL A 75 10.74 2.67 -10.13
CA VAL A 75 10.24 2.86 -8.77
C VAL A 75 10.46 1.59 -7.94
N LYS A 76 10.11 0.42 -8.47
CA LYS A 76 10.35 -0.87 -7.80
C LYS A 76 11.82 -1.04 -7.45
N ASP A 77 12.70 -0.84 -8.41
CA ASP A 77 14.15 -1.00 -8.23
C ASP A 77 14.69 -0.05 -7.13
N LYS A 78 14.16 1.17 -7.05
CA LYS A 78 14.54 2.15 -6.01
C LYS A 78 13.94 1.86 -4.64
N LEU A 79 12.72 1.33 -4.56
CA LEU A 79 12.09 0.96 -3.29
C LEU A 79 12.86 -0.15 -2.57
N VAL A 80 13.38 -1.14 -3.32
CA VAL A 80 14.26 -2.19 -2.79
C VAL A 80 15.48 -1.59 -2.09
N GLN A 81 16.05 -0.54 -2.66
CA GLN A 81 17.25 0.11 -2.12
C GLN A 81 16.98 1.17 -1.04
N THR A 82 15.71 1.48 -0.75
CA THR A 82 15.29 2.56 0.17
C THR A 82 14.27 2.08 1.19
N LEU A 83 12.98 2.10 0.83
CA LEU A 83 11.86 1.81 1.72
C LEU A 83 11.96 0.41 2.35
N LEU A 84 12.34 -0.58 1.53
CA LEU A 84 12.40 -1.99 1.97
C LEU A 84 13.60 -2.30 2.88
N LYS A 85 14.57 -1.39 3.00
CA LYS A 85 15.65 -1.53 4.00
C LYS A 85 15.18 -1.22 5.42
N HIS A 86 13.98 -0.64 5.56
CA HIS A 86 13.45 -0.27 6.86
C HIS A 86 12.46 -1.34 7.35
N PRO A 87 12.65 -1.91 8.56
CA PRO A 87 11.75 -2.92 9.15
C PRO A 87 10.28 -2.53 9.13
N ARG A 88 9.94 -1.28 9.48
CA ARG A 88 8.57 -0.72 9.41
C ARG A 88 7.81 -0.99 8.11
N PHE A 89 8.48 -1.08 6.95
CA PHE A 89 7.83 -1.33 5.66
C PHE A 89 7.93 -2.79 5.20
N THR A 90 8.64 -3.63 5.95
CA THR A 90 8.78 -5.07 5.73
C THR A 90 8.18 -5.89 6.87
N SER A 91 7.58 -5.27 7.89
CA SER A 91 6.91 -5.98 8.98
C SER A 91 5.42 -6.19 8.71
N LEU A 92 4.97 -7.43 8.90
CA LEU A 92 3.58 -7.84 8.88
C LEU A 92 3.09 -8.05 10.31
N MET A 93 1.85 -7.63 10.59
CA MET A 93 1.21 -7.95 11.86
C MET A 93 0.68 -9.38 11.80
N VAL A 94 1.20 -10.24 12.67
CA VAL A 94 0.73 -11.62 12.85
C VAL A 94 -0.07 -11.68 14.15
N VAL A 95 -1.24 -12.31 14.09
CA VAL A 95 -2.13 -12.52 15.24
C VAL A 95 -2.26 -14.01 15.48
N ASP A 96 -2.00 -14.45 16.71
CA ASP A 96 -2.30 -15.81 17.15
C ASP A 96 -3.81 -15.93 17.47
N GLU A 97 -4.50 -16.89 16.84
CA GLU A 97 -5.93 -17.12 17.07
C GLU A 97 -6.21 -17.69 18.46
N ASP A 98 -5.28 -18.48 19.02
CA ASP A 98 -5.41 -19.09 20.33
C ASP A 98 -5.11 -18.08 21.45
N ASN A 99 -4.35 -17.02 21.12
CA ASN A 99 -4.04 -15.93 22.03
C ASN A 99 -4.06 -14.56 21.33
N LEU A 100 -5.23 -13.91 21.29
CA LEU A 100 -5.39 -12.56 20.75
C LEU A 100 -4.52 -11.49 21.45
N ALA A 101 -3.89 -11.80 22.58
CA ALA A 101 -2.90 -10.91 23.20
C ALA A 101 -1.52 -10.98 22.53
N ASP A 102 -1.20 -12.07 21.83
CA ASP A 102 0.08 -12.30 21.14
C ASP A 102 0.00 -11.77 19.70
N MET A 103 -0.16 -10.45 19.60
CA MET A 103 0.03 -9.73 18.34
C MET A 103 1.49 -9.29 18.24
N LYS A 104 2.17 -9.67 17.15
CA LYS A 104 3.58 -9.33 16.92
C LYS A 104 3.83 -8.82 15.50
N TRP A 105 4.86 -7.99 15.38
CA TRP A 105 5.44 -7.59 14.11
C TRP A 105 6.48 -8.61 13.69
N VAL A 106 6.24 -9.25 12.55
CA VAL A 106 7.16 -10.24 11.97
C VAL A 106 7.68 -9.68 10.65
N GLN A 107 8.99 -9.66 10.48
CA GLN A 107 9.59 -9.24 9.23
C GLN A 107 9.28 -10.26 8.13
N THR A 108 8.88 -9.78 6.96
CA THR A 108 8.44 -10.60 5.83
C THR A 108 9.01 -10.06 4.51
N LYS A 109 9.11 -10.96 3.54
CA LYS A 109 9.36 -10.57 2.14
C LYS A 109 8.16 -9.78 1.61
N VAL A 110 8.46 -8.74 0.84
CA VAL A 110 7.47 -7.82 0.27
C VAL A 110 7.31 -8.12 -1.20
N ASP A 111 6.07 -8.39 -1.62
CA ASP A 111 5.71 -8.48 -3.03
C ASP A 111 5.33 -7.08 -3.55
N LEU A 112 6.28 -6.41 -4.20
CA LEU A 112 6.07 -5.05 -4.73
C LEU A 112 4.93 -4.97 -5.76
N ASP A 113 4.60 -6.06 -6.45
CA ASP A 113 3.47 -6.08 -7.39
C ASP A 113 2.12 -5.96 -6.67
N GLN A 114 2.06 -6.34 -5.39
CA GLN A 114 0.86 -6.17 -4.56
C GLN A 114 0.76 -4.81 -3.88
N HIS A 115 1.87 -4.07 -3.74
CA HIS A 115 1.89 -2.75 -3.10
C HIS A 115 1.84 -1.59 -4.10
N ILE A 116 2.30 -1.79 -5.34
CA ILE A 116 2.31 -0.73 -6.35
C ILE A 116 1.07 -0.85 -7.23
N ILE A 117 0.14 0.08 -7.03
CA ILE A 117 -1.15 0.11 -7.71
C ILE A 117 -1.12 1.19 -8.79
N ILE A 118 -1.42 0.81 -10.02
CA ILE A 118 -1.51 1.73 -11.16
C ILE A 118 -2.96 1.69 -11.62
N PRO A 119 -3.78 2.71 -11.32
CA PRO A 119 -5.13 2.76 -11.83
C PRO A 119 -5.10 2.88 -13.36
N GLU A 120 -5.97 2.14 -14.02
CA GLU A 120 -6.22 2.33 -15.44
C GLU A 120 -6.97 3.64 -15.63
N VAL A 121 -6.35 4.57 -16.36
CA VAL A 121 -6.95 5.87 -16.65
C VAL A 121 -7.06 6.06 -18.15
N ASP A 122 -8.29 6.18 -18.63
CA ASP A 122 -8.57 6.59 -20.00
C ASP A 122 -8.74 8.11 -20.05
N GLU A 123 -7.62 8.82 -20.22
CA GLU A 123 -7.60 10.28 -20.28
C GLU A 123 -8.55 10.86 -21.32
N SER A 124 -8.77 10.13 -22.44
CA SER A 124 -9.65 10.60 -23.52
C SER A 124 -11.12 10.67 -23.11
N ARG A 125 -11.48 9.96 -22.03
CA ARG A 125 -12.84 9.90 -21.48
C ARG A 125 -13.00 10.70 -20.19
N LEU A 126 -11.92 11.32 -19.68
CA LEU A 126 -11.99 12.15 -18.49
C LEU A 126 -12.62 13.50 -18.79
N ALA A 127 -13.77 13.77 -18.18
CA ALA A 127 -14.40 15.09 -18.24
C ALA A 127 -13.57 16.16 -17.46
N SER A 128 -12.88 15.75 -16.40
CA SER A 128 -11.97 16.60 -15.62
C SER A 128 -10.86 15.74 -15.00
N PRO A 129 -9.60 15.91 -15.43
CA PRO A 129 -8.44 15.22 -14.85
C PRO A 129 -8.25 15.54 -13.36
N ASP A 130 -8.43 16.80 -12.96
CA ASP A 130 -8.28 17.23 -11.56
C ASP A 130 -9.33 16.53 -10.68
N LYS A 131 -10.59 16.51 -11.13
CA LYS A 131 -11.67 15.85 -10.39
C LYS A 131 -11.45 14.34 -10.28
N PHE A 132 -10.91 13.70 -11.32
CA PHE A 132 -10.57 12.28 -11.26
C PHE A 132 -9.57 12.00 -10.13
N VAL A 133 -8.52 12.80 -10.01
CA VAL A 133 -7.51 12.66 -8.95
C VAL A 133 -8.12 12.93 -7.57
N GLU A 134 -8.94 13.97 -7.43
CA GLU A 134 -9.67 14.28 -6.19
C GLU A 134 -10.58 13.12 -5.75
N ASP A 135 -11.41 12.62 -6.66
CA ASP A 135 -12.32 11.50 -6.41
C ASP A 135 -11.53 10.23 -6.05
N TYR A 136 -10.37 10.00 -6.68
CA TYR A 136 -9.49 8.88 -6.36
C TYR A 136 -8.93 8.98 -4.93
N ILE A 137 -8.38 10.14 -4.55
CA ILE A 137 -7.85 10.37 -3.19
C ILE A 137 -8.96 10.26 -2.14
N TYR A 138 -10.15 10.81 -2.43
CA TYR A 138 -11.32 10.71 -1.57
C TYR A 138 -11.79 9.26 -1.37
N ASN A 139 -11.71 8.43 -2.41
CA ASN A 139 -12.02 7.01 -2.28
C ASN A 139 -10.93 6.29 -1.48
N LEU A 140 -9.65 6.60 -1.70
CA LEU A 140 -8.54 6.03 -0.96
C LEU A 140 -8.64 6.32 0.55
N SER A 141 -9.05 7.52 0.94
CA SER A 141 -9.23 7.89 2.36
C SER A 141 -10.34 7.09 3.07
N LYS A 142 -11.20 6.41 2.32
CA LYS A 142 -12.28 5.56 2.85
C LYS A 142 -11.95 4.07 2.82
N THR A 143 -10.87 3.70 2.15
CA THR A 143 -10.44 2.31 2.03
C THR A 143 -9.59 1.91 3.23
N ASN A 144 -9.49 0.60 3.47
CA ASN A 144 -8.58 0.05 4.47
C ASN A 144 -7.42 -0.63 3.75
N LEU A 145 -6.25 -0.61 4.38
CA LEU A 145 -5.11 -1.39 3.92
C LEU A 145 -5.37 -2.88 4.14
N ASP A 146 -4.90 -3.70 3.19
CA ASP A 146 -4.94 -5.15 3.29
C ASP A 146 -4.00 -5.59 4.43
N LYS A 147 -4.59 -6.17 5.48
CA LYS A 147 -3.82 -6.58 6.66
C LYS A 147 -2.95 -7.79 6.42
N SER A 148 -3.15 -8.53 5.32
CA SER A 148 -2.37 -9.74 4.99
C SER A 148 -0.95 -9.45 4.50
N LYS A 149 -0.62 -8.18 4.24
CA LYS A 149 0.69 -7.69 3.81
C LYS A 149 1.13 -6.50 4.68
N PRO A 150 2.41 -6.08 4.63
CA PRO A 150 2.85 -4.87 5.33
C PRO A 150 1.97 -3.65 5.00
N LEU A 151 1.67 -2.81 6.00
CA LEU A 151 0.56 -1.85 5.90
C LEU A 151 0.94 -0.55 5.18
N TRP A 152 1.12 -0.63 3.87
CA TRP A 152 1.32 0.51 2.99
C TRP A 152 0.97 0.15 1.55
N ASP A 153 0.60 1.13 0.74
CA ASP A 153 0.44 1.00 -0.70
C ASP A 153 1.01 2.25 -1.38
N LEU A 154 1.51 2.09 -2.61
CA LEU A 154 1.97 3.17 -3.47
C LEU A 154 1.12 3.22 -4.74
N HIS A 155 0.38 4.30 -4.89
CA HIS A 155 -0.50 4.51 -6.04
C HIS A 155 0.17 5.45 -7.04
N ILE A 156 0.39 4.97 -8.27
CA ILE A 156 1.00 5.76 -9.35
C ILE A 156 -0.09 6.20 -10.32
N ILE A 157 -0.53 7.44 -10.18
CA ILE A 157 -1.59 8.03 -11.01
C ILE A 157 -0.93 8.90 -12.07
N ASN A 158 -0.84 8.39 -13.30
CA ASN A 158 -0.31 9.18 -14.40
C ASN A 158 -1.46 9.89 -15.13
N VAL A 159 -1.73 11.13 -14.73
CA VAL A 159 -2.78 11.98 -15.29
C VAL A 159 -2.28 13.41 -15.41
N LYS A 160 -2.51 14.07 -16.55
CA LYS A 160 -2.18 15.49 -16.72
C LYS A 160 -3.25 16.40 -16.10
N THR A 161 -2.97 16.95 -14.92
CA THR A 161 -3.82 17.93 -14.23
C THR A 161 -3.53 19.36 -14.68
N ARG A 162 -4.43 20.32 -14.41
CA ARG A 162 -4.25 21.71 -14.86
C ARG A 162 -3.05 22.39 -14.21
N ASP A 163 -2.78 22.09 -12.95
CA ASP A 163 -1.66 22.67 -12.20
C ASP A 163 -0.29 22.17 -12.70
N SER A 164 -0.25 21.04 -13.42
CA SER A 164 0.97 20.53 -14.06
C SER A 164 1.44 21.40 -15.24
N GLU A 165 0.61 22.32 -15.73
CA GLU A 165 0.96 23.25 -16.82
C GLU A 165 1.64 24.55 -16.35
N SER A 166 1.73 24.80 -15.03
CA SER A 166 2.36 26.01 -14.48
C SER A 166 3.91 25.99 -14.47
N GLY A 167 4.53 24.86 -14.85
CA GLY A 167 5.99 24.68 -14.86
C GLY A 167 6.73 25.12 -16.13
N ARG A 168 6.08 25.81 -17.07
CA ARG A 168 6.77 26.45 -18.21
C ARG A 168 7.18 27.88 -17.82
N VAL A 169 8.36 28.02 -17.24
CA VAL A 169 9.13 29.27 -17.23
C VAL A 169 10.38 29.05 -18.08
#